data_AF-A0A3D3WGV7-F1
#
_entry.id   AF-A0A3D3WGV7-F1
#
_cell.length_a   1.000
_cell.length_b   1.000
_cell.length_c   1.000
_cell.angle_alpha   90.00
_cell.angle_beta   90.00
_cell.angle_gamma   90.00
#
_symmetry.space_group_name_H-M   'P 1'
#
loop_
_entity.id
_entity.type
_entity.pdbx_description
1 polymer ?
#
loop_
_entity_poly.entity_id
_entity_poly.type
_entity_poly.pdbx_seq_one_letter_code
_entity_poly.pdbx_strand_id
1 'polypeptide(L)'
;MTAFPPLQLAAIMPMPDHVIWVGADGDIEQISHKDAGDRLDHEPVLFCHRRWTMSKLKYNQDRLSGLDLLELYAFVHPARFAVPTATGLATALGLTRYEDAEDQTILMPVIANSLIEQISAWPEDQRDIAISIARFMASGGWGWAPMVLNACGHNMPAAAPPQSRDAAIWTRLDETPDYGTPPPAGVKPVAAKDMQARLKHMLGGRRVRDGQMAYADSLLPAFDPPSKQASDTADADANHKGNPHVIMAEAGTGTGKTLGYLAPASVWAEHNMAPVWVSTYTRSLQHQIETEMGRLYADPAERENRIVIRKGRENYLCLLNLEDALNAASATPRNAIGLGLMARWAEASG
;
A
#
# COMPACT_ATOMS: atom_id res chain seq x y z
N MET A 1 14.19 7.88 -28.96
CA MET A 1 13.72 8.89 -27.99
C MET A 1 12.94 9.95 -28.75
N THR A 2 11.67 9.70 -29.03
CA THR A 2 10.75 10.78 -29.42
C THR A 2 10.39 11.49 -28.13
N ALA A 3 11.04 12.62 -27.85
CA ALA A 3 10.65 13.48 -26.74
C ALA A 3 9.19 13.87 -26.94
N PHE A 4 8.34 13.56 -25.96
CA PHE A 4 6.98 14.08 -25.95
C PHE A 4 7.05 15.61 -25.88
N PRO A 5 6.20 16.35 -26.61
CA PRO A 5 6.14 17.78 -26.42
C PRO A 5 5.89 18.06 -24.94
N PRO A 6 6.61 19.03 -24.33
CA PRO A 6 6.46 19.32 -22.92
C PRO A 6 5.00 19.66 -22.62
N LEU A 7 4.49 19.15 -21.50
CA LEU A 7 3.15 19.46 -21.01
C LEU A 7 2.97 20.99 -20.91
N GLN A 8 2.20 21.56 -21.85
CA GLN A 8 1.95 23.00 -21.94
C GLN A 8 0.77 23.42 -21.05
N LEU A 9 0.87 23.15 -19.75
CA LEU A 9 -0.12 23.59 -18.78
C LEU A 9 0.58 24.34 -17.66
N ALA A 10 -0.04 25.42 -17.21
CA ALA A 10 0.41 26.09 -16.01
C ALA A 10 0.27 25.17 -14.80
N ALA A 11 1.23 25.22 -13.87
CA ALA A 11 1.19 24.49 -12.61
C ALA A 11 0.89 25.44 -11.45
N ILE A 12 0.12 24.98 -10.48
CA ILE A 12 -0.27 25.81 -9.33
C ILE A 12 0.04 25.15 -7.99
N MET A 13 0.42 25.98 -7.02
CA MET A 13 0.57 25.59 -5.61
C MET A 13 -0.05 26.65 -4.69
N PRO A 14 -1.16 26.34 -4.02
CA PRO A 14 -1.77 27.24 -3.06
C PRO A 14 -0.89 27.40 -1.79
N MET A 15 -0.62 28.65 -1.43
CA MET A 15 0.05 29.07 -0.20
C MET A 15 -0.95 29.70 0.77
N PRO A 16 -0.60 30.00 2.04
CA PRO A 16 -1.56 30.56 3.00
C PRO A 16 -2.19 31.90 2.58
N ASP A 17 -1.43 32.75 1.88
CA ASP A 17 -1.78 34.13 1.51
C ASP A 17 -1.86 34.36 0.00
N HIS A 18 -1.10 33.61 -0.80
CA HIS A 18 -1.07 33.71 -2.26
C HIS A 18 -1.15 32.32 -2.94
N VAL A 19 -1.13 32.30 -4.26
CA VAL A 19 -0.97 31.10 -5.08
C VAL A 19 0.28 31.29 -5.92
N ILE A 20 1.17 30.29 -5.90
CA ILE A 20 2.28 30.22 -6.84
C ILE A 20 1.71 29.66 -8.14
N TRP A 21 1.89 30.41 -9.23
CA TRP A 21 1.46 30.07 -10.56
C TRP A 21 2.67 30.03 -11.47
N VAL A 22 2.99 28.85 -12.00
CA VAL A 22 4.07 28.66 -12.97
C VAL A 22 3.42 28.48 -14.33
N GLY A 23 3.59 29.47 -15.21
CA GLY A 23 3.07 29.46 -16.58
C GLY A 23 3.64 28.32 -17.43
N ALA A 24 2.97 28.00 -18.53
CA ALA A 24 3.43 26.96 -19.46
C ALA A 24 4.75 27.32 -20.17
N ASP A 25 5.08 28.61 -20.22
CA ASP A 25 6.34 29.19 -20.68
C ASP A 25 7.44 29.22 -19.60
N GLY A 26 7.09 28.91 -18.35
CA GLY A 26 7.99 28.87 -17.21
C GLY A 26 8.00 30.15 -16.37
N ASP A 27 7.18 31.15 -16.70
CA ASP A 27 7.08 32.37 -15.89
C ASP A 27 6.44 32.07 -14.54
N ILE A 28 7.04 32.60 -13.46
CA ILE A 28 6.60 32.35 -12.09
C ILE A 28 5.93 33.63 -11.56
N GLU A 29 4.67 33.50 -11.17
CA GLU A 29 3.90 34.56 -10.56
C GLU A 29 3.40 34.15 -9.17
N GLN A 30 3.43 35.08 -8.23
CA GLN A 30 2.70 34.96 -6.96
C GLN A 30 1.44 35.82 -7.08
N ILE A 31 0.28 35.17 -7.20
CA ILE A 31 -1.00 35.84 -7.42
C ILE A 31 -1.93 35.67 -6.22
N SER A 32 -2.90 36.57 -6.08
CA SER A 32 -3.89 36.42 -5.02
C SER A 32 -4.78 35.19 -5.28
N HIS A 33 -5.35 34.64 -4.22
CA HIS A 33 -6.32 33.54 -4.33
C HIS A 33 -7.51 33.89 -5.24
N LYS A 34 -7.91 35.17 -5.25
CA LYS A 34 -9.00 35.65 -6.11
C LYS A 34 -8.57 35.61 -7.58
N ASP A 35 -7.42 36.18 -7.90
CA ASP A 35 -6.92 36.23 -9.28
C ASP A 35 -6.65 34.82 -9.81
N ALA A 36 -6.14 33.91 -8.96
CA ALA A 36 -6.02 32.49 -9.29
C ALA A 36 -7.37 31.87 -9.63
N GLY A 37 -8.40 32.14 -8.82
CA GLY A 37 -9.77 31.69 -9.08
C GLY A 37 -10.31 32.19 -10.43
N ASP A 38 -10.09 33.45 -10.75
CA ASP A 38 -10.53 34.05 -12.02
C ASP A 38 -9.80 33.42 -13.23
N ARG A 39 -8.50 33.06 -13.10
CA ARG A 39 -7.76 32.35 -14.17
C ARG A 39 -8.23 30.90 -14.34
N LEU A 40 -8.52 30.20 -13.25
CA LEU A 40 -8.97 28.80 -13.27
C LEU A 40 -10.33 28.59 -13.99
N ASP A 41 -11.12 29.65 -14.16
CA ASP A 41 -12.36 29.62 -14.94
C ASP A 41 -12.11 29.44 -16.45
N HIS A 42 -10.89 29.72 -16.92
CA HIS A 42 -10.55 29.79 -18.34
C HIS A 42 -9.44 28.82 -18.75
N GLU A 43 -8.55 28.47 -17.83
CA GLU A 43 -7.35 27.70 -18.14
C GLU A 43 -7.25 26.44 -17.26
N PRO A 44 -7.15 25.24 -17.85
CA PRO A 44 -6.85 24.05 -17.08
C PRO A 44 -5.41 24.13 -16.56
N VAL A 45 -5.21 23.66 -15.34
CA VAL A 45 -3.91 23.70 -14.66
C VAL A 45 -3.44 22.33 -14.22
N LEU A 46 -2.14 22.19 -13.99
CA LEU A 46 -1.54 21.07 -13.31
C LEU A 46 -1.50 21.35 -11.79
N PHE A 47 -1.86 20.35 -11.00
CA PHE A 47 -1.74 20.41 -9.55
C PHE A 47 -1.46 19.02 -8.98
N CYS A 48 -1.06 18.99 -7.71
CA CYS A 48 -0.90 17.75 -6.95
C CYS A 48 -1.95 17.72 -5.84
N HIS A 49 -2.80 16.68 -5.82
CA HIS A 49 -3.80 16.44 -4.78
C HIS A 49 -5.02 17.38 -4.85
N ARG A 50 -5.98 17.06 -5.72
CA ARG A 50 -7.22 17.84 -5.96
C ARG A 50 -7.90 18.34 -4.70
N ARG A 51 -8.27 17.43 -3.78
CA ARG A 51 -8.97 17.78 -2.53
C ARG A 51 -8.18 18.76 -1.65
N TRP A 52 -6.88 18.56 -1.53
CA TRP A 52 -6.03 19.46 -0.75
C TRP A 52 -5.93 20.83 -1.43
N THR A 53 -5.63 20.86 -2.73
CA THR A 53 -5.56 22.09 -3.54
C THR A 53 -6.84 22.90 -3.43
N MET A 54 -8.00 22.25 -3.62
CA MET A 54 -9.32 22.86 -3.46
C MET A 54 -9.55 23.42 -2.05
N SER A 55 -9.14 22.70 -1.00
CA SER A 55 -9.29 23.18 0.38
C SER A 55 -8.50 24.46 0.66
N LYS A 56 -7.41 24.70 -0.09
CA LYS A 56 -6.53 25.84 0.09
C LYS A 56 -6.90 27.04 -0.78
N LEU A 57 -7.36 26.82 -2.01
CA LEU A 57 -7.69 27.89 -2.96
C LEU A 57 -8.83 28.82 -2.52
N LYS A 58 -9.62 28.49 -1.48
CA LYS A 58 -10.83 29.24 -1.08
C LYS A 58 -11.77 29.53 -2.26
N TYR A 59 -11.69 28.68 -3.29
CA TYR A 59 -12.37 28.78 -4.56
C TYR A 59 -13.54 27.81 -4.59
N ASN A 60 -14.50 28.00 -5.51
CA ASN A 60 -15.63 27.08 -5.62
C ASN A 60 -15.13 25.68 -5.96
N GLN A 61 -15.32 24.76 -5.01
CA GLN A 61 -14.74 23.44 -4.99
C GLN A 61 -15.08 22.61 -6.25
N ASP A 62 -16.28 22.79 -6.81
CA ASP A 62 -16.75 21.99 -7.95
C ASP A 62 -16.21 22.46 -9.32
N ARG A 63 -15.38 23.50 -9.36
CA ARG A 63 -14.93 24.13 -10.62
C ARG A 63 -13.46 23.92 -10.96
N LEU A 64 -12.66 23.28 -10.10
CA LEU A 64 -11.23 23.08 -10.40
C LEU A 64 -11.03 22.14 -11.60
N SER A 65 -10.77 22.74 -12.76
CA SER A 65 -10.47 22.06 -14.01
C SER A 65 -8.97 21.88 -14.15
N GLY A 66 -8.52 20.68 -14.52
CA GLY A 66 -7.10 20.41 -14.72
C GLY A 66 -6.68 18.98 -14.42
N LEU A 67 -5.37 18.79 -14.36
CA LEU A 67 -4.72 17.50 -14.24
C LEU A 67 -4.17 17.30 -12.82
N ASP A 68 -4.58 16.22 -12.16
CA ASP A 68 -4.07 15.85 -10.84
C ASP A 68 -2.91 14.86 -10.99
N LEU A 69 -1.72 15.25 -10.54
CA LEU A 69 -0.54 14.38 -10.55
C LEU A 69 -0.73 13.10 -9.74
N LEU A 70 -1.53 13.10 -8.68
CA LEU A 70 -1.77 11.88 -7.90
C LEU A 70 -2.55 10.83 -8.70
N GLU A 71 -3.45 11.25 -9.59
CA GLU A 71 -4.17 10.33 -10.47
C GLU A 71 -3.22 9.67 -11.47
N LEU A 72 -2.35 10.46 -12.11
CA LEU A 72 -1.36 9.92 -13.05
C LEU A 72 -0.37 9.00 -12.33
N TYR A 73 0.15 9.42 -11.17
CA TYR A 73 1.06 8.60 -10.38
C TYR A 73 0.42 7.27 -9.97
N ALA A 74 -0.82 7.31 -9.45
CA ALA A 74 -1.54 6.09 -9.05
C ALA A 74 -1.83 5.16 -10.24
N PHE A 75 -2.03 5.72 -11.44
CA PHE A 75 -2.21 4.95 -12.66
C PHE A 75 -0.91 4.28 -13.15
N VAL A 76 0.21 5.02 -13.11
CA VAL A 76 1.53 4.56 -13.62
C VAL A 76 2.24 3.66 -12.61
N HIS A 77 2.10 3.94 -11.33
CA HIS A 77 2.70 3.20 -10.22
C HIS A 77 1.63 2.67 -9.26
N PRO A 78 0.72 1.81 -9.73
CA PRO A 78 -0.28 1.21 -8.86
C PRO A 78 0.40 0.42 -7.73
N ALA A 79 -0.23 0.45 -6.56
CA ALA A 79 0.25 -0.22 -5.34
C ALA A 79 1.64 0.22 -4.83
N ARG A 80 2.23 1.30 -5.36
CA ARG A 80 3.48 1.88 -4.83
C ARG A 80 3.20 3.07 -3.93
N PHE A 81 3.77 3.05 -2.74
CA PHE A 81 3.63 4.14 -1.78
C PHE A 81 4.32 5.43 -2.27
N ALA A 82 3.65 6.56 -2.09
CA ALA A 82 4.25 7.89 -2.16
C ALA A 82 3.54 8.84 -1.17
N VAL A 83 4.27 9.82 -0.66
CA VAL A 83 3.66 10.94 0.07
C VAL A 83 2.88 11.78 -0.95
N PRO A 84 1.62 12.18 -0.67
CA PRO A 84 0.74 12.81 -1.65
C PRO A 84 1.05 14.31 -1.87
N THR A 85 2.31 14.62 -2.17
CA THR A 85 2.85 15.95 -2.43
C THR A 85 3.81 15.89 -3.62
N ALA A 86 4.08 17.02 -4.28
CA ALA A 86 5.03 17.06 -5.40
C ALA A 86 6.41 16.52 -5.00
N THR A 87 6.95 16.95 -3.85
CA THR A 87 8.21 16.40 -3.29
C THR A 87 8.13 14.91 -2.97
N GLY A 88 6.97 14.45 -2.49
CA GLY A 88 6.71 13.05 -2.19
C GLY A 88 6.73 12.17 -3.44
N LEU A 89 6.10 12.63 -4.52
CA LEU A 89 6.14 11.98 -5.83
C LEU A 89 7.54 12.01 -6.44
N ALA A 90 8.21 13.17 -6.42
CA ALA A 90 9.60 13.29 -6.87
C ALA A 90 10.54 12.33 -6.13
N THR A 91 10.34 12.19 -4.81
CA THR A 91 11.08 11.23 -3.98
C THR A 91 10.85 9.79 -4.44
N ALA A 92 9.60 9.40 -4.69
CA ALA A 92 9.25 8.06 -5.14
C ALA A 92 9.81 7.75 -6.55
N LEU A 93 9.98 8.78 -7.39
CA LEU A 93 10.56 8.69 -8.72
C LEU A 93 12.09 8.83 -8.75
N GLY A 94 12.74 9.09 -7.61
CA GLY A 94 14.20 9.31 -7.55
C GLY A 94 14.67 10.61 -8.20
N LEU A 95 13.80 11.61 -8.33
CA LEU A 95 14.12 12.93 -8.90
C LEU A 95 14.80 13.84 -7.86
N THR A 96 15.59 14.80 -8.35
CA THR A 96 16.17 15.87 -7.52
C THR A 96 15.06 16.63 -6.80
N ARG A 97 15.28 16.91 -5.52
CA ARG A 97 14.29 17.51 -4.63
C ARG A 97 14.66 18.96 -4.33
N TYR A 98 13.63 19.74 -4.07
CA TYR A 98 13.73 21.10 -3.58
C TYR A 98 12.76 21.30 -2.42
N GLU A 99 13.09 22.20 -1.50
CA GLU A 99 12.37 22.38 -0.24
C GLU A 99 11.32 23.51 -0.31
N ASP A 100 11.53 24.50 -1.15
CA ASP A 100 10.64 25.64 -1.33
C ASP A 100 9.44 25.29 -2.22
N ALA A 101 8.41 26.14 -2.15
CA ALA A 101 7.14 25.92 -2.83
C ALA A 101 7.20 26.26 -4.33
N GLU A 102 8.08 27.17 -4.75
CA GLU A 102 8.24 27.52 -6.17
C GLU A 102 8.86 26.33 -6.91
N ASP A 103 9.97 25.80 -6.40
CA ASP A 103 10.59 24.61 -6.99
C ASP A 103 9.67 23.39 -6.96
N GLN A 104 8.86 23.21 -5.92
CA GLN A 104 7.82 22.16 -5.90
C GLN A 104 6.80 22.32 -7.03
N THR A 105 6.44 23.55 -7.38
CA THR A 105 5.50 23.85 -8.47
C THR A 105 6.15 23.60 -9.83
N ILE A 106 7.42 24.01 -10.00
CA ILE A 106 8.24 23.73 -11.18
C ILE A 106 8.47 22.23 -11.39
N LEU A 107 8.57 21.46 -10.31
CA LEU A 107 8.72 20.00 -10.39
C LEU A 107 7.48 19.29 -10.95
N MET A 108 6.29 19.89 -10.87
CA MET A 108 5.05 19.20 -11.26
C MET A 108 5.04 18.77 -12.74
N PRO A 109 5.34 19.64 -13.72
CA PRO A 109 5.47 19.22 -15.13
C PRO A 109 6.58 18.19 -15.35
N VAL A 110 7.69 18.28 -14.62
CA VAL A 110 8.81 17.32 -14.70
C VAL A 110 8.36 15.92 -14.26
N ILE A 111 7.62 15.84 -13.15
CA ILE A 111 7.02 14.60 -12.65
C ILE A 111 6.05 14.02 -13.68
N ALA A 112 5.16 14.84 -14.24
CA ALA A 112 4.21 14.40 -15.26
C ALA A 112 4.92 13.80 -16.49
N ASN A 113 5.90 14.52 -17.03
CA ASN A 113 6.66 14.05 -18.20
C ASN A 113 7.40 12.75 -17.91
N SER A 114 8.05 12.65 -16.74
CA SER A 114 8.73 11.41 -16.32
C SER A 114 7.77 10.21 -16.23
N LEU A 115 6.56 10.40 -15.70
CA LEU A 115 5.55 9.36 -15.63
C LEU A 115 5.06 8.94 -17.03
N ILE A 116 4.82 9.89 -17.94
CA ILE A 116 4.40 9.62 -19.32
C ILE A 116 5.49 8.91 -20.13
N GLU A 117 6.75 9.30 -19.97
CA GLU A 117 7.89 8.64 -20.62
C GLU A 117 8.02 7.18 -20.20
N GLN A 118 7.79 6.87 -18.92
CA GLN A 118 7.82 5.50 -18.43
C GLN A 118 6.77 4.60 -19.09
N ILE A 119 5.56 5.11 -19.35
CA ILE A 119 4.49 4.36 -20.04
C ILE A 119 4.96 3.90 -21.42
N SER A 120 5.70 4.75 -22.13
CA SER A 120 6.19 4.44 -23.48
C SER A 120 7.23 3.31 -23.49
N ALA A 121 7.86 3.04 -22.35
CA ALA A 121 8.85 1.98 -22.16
C ALA A 121 8.26 0.67 -21.62
N TRP A 122 6.95 0.62 -21.36
CA TRP A 122 6.31 -0.57 -20.82
C TRP A 122 6.26 -1.74 -21.82
N PRO A 123 6.35 -2.99 -21.33
CA PRO A 123 6.00 -4.18 -22.09
C PRO A 123 4.62 -4.10 -22.75
N GLU A 124 4.41 -4.82 -23.85
CA GLU A 124 3.17 -4.78 -24.64
C GLU A 124 1.94 -5.21 -23.84
N ASP A 125 2.05 -6.29 -23.07
CA ASP A 125 1.01 -6.78 -22.16
C ASP A 125 0.59 -5.73 -21.11
N GLN A 126 1.55 -5.03 -20.52
CA GLN A 126 1.26 -3.95 -19.57
C GLN A 126 0.60 -2.75 -20.25
N ARG A 127 1.00 -2.41 -21.47
CA ARG A 127 0.39 -1.32 -22.25
C ARG A 127 -1.04 -1.66 -22.63
N ASP A 128 -1.34 -2.88 -23.08
CA ASP A 128 -2.68 -3.30 -23.47
C ASP A 128 -3.69 -3.16 -22.32
N ILE A 129 -3.29 -3.61 -21.13
CA ILE A 129 -4.09 -3.45 -19.90
C ILE A 129 -4.30 -1.96 -19.60
N ALA A 130 -3.23 -1.16 -19.64
CA ALA A 130 -3.31 0.26 -19.38
C ALA A 130 -4.18 1.01 -20.41
N ILE A 131 -4.11 0.67 -21.69
CA ILE A 131 -4.95 1.24 -22.75
C ILE A 131 -6.42 0.97 -22.46
N SER A 132 -6.76 -0.27 -22.12
CA SER A 132 -8.13 -0.68 -21.80
C SER A 132 -8.69 0.16 -20.65
N ILE A 133 -7.96 0.24 -19.54
CA ILE A 133 -8.41 1.00 -18.36
C ILE A 133 -8.40 2.51 -18.63
N ALA A 134 -7.43 3.03 -19.38
CA ALA A 134 -7.38 4.45 -19.74
C ALA A 134 -8.58 4.86 -20.62
N ARG A 135 -9.05 3.99 -21.53
CA ARG A 135 -10.29 4.22 -22.30
C ARG A 135 -11.53 4.24 -21.41
N PHE A 136 -11.61 3.30 -20.46
CA PHE A 136 -12.67 3.30 -19.46
C PHE A 136 -12.67 4.61 -18.66
N MET A 137 -11.52 5.06 -18.18
CA MET A 137 -11.39 6.33 -17.45
C MET A 137 -11.67 7.56 -18.33
N ALA A 138 -11.28 7.52 -19.62
CA ALA A 138 -11.52 8.59 -20.60
C ALA A 138 -13.01 8.88 -20.77
N SER A 139 -13.84 7.83 -20.82
CA SER A 139 -15.31 7.97 -20.90
C SER A 139 -15.93 8.64 -19.67
N GLY A 140 -15.22 8.63 -18.54
CA GLY A 140 -15.57 9.38 -17.32
C GLY A 140 -14.97 10.78 -17.23
N GLY A 141 -14.27 11.25 -18.27
CA GLY A 141 -13.65 12.57 -18.32
C GLY A 141 -12.26 12.64 -17.70
N TRP A 142 -11.51 11.53 -17.62
CA TRP A 142 -10.15 11.56 -17.08
C TRP A 142 -9.20 12.41 -17.95
N GLY A 143 -8.70 13.51 -17.39
CA GLY A 143 -7.90 14.49 -18.13
C GLY A 143 -6.55 13.97 -18.65
N TRP A 144 -5.98 12.95 -18.02
CA TRP A 144 -4.71 12.35 -18.47
C TRP A 144 -4.87 11.36 -19.62
N ALA A 145 -6.09 10.92 -19.93
CA ALA A 145 -6.33 9.88 -20.94
C ALA A 145 -5.70 10.17 -22.31
N PRO A 146 -5.76 11.39 -22.87
CA PRO A 146 -5.14 11.68 -24.17
C PRO A 146 -3.64 11.42 -24.18
N MET A 147 -2.94 11.83 -23.11
CA MET A 147 -1.49 11.68 -23.00
C MET A 147 -1.09 10.24 -22.76
N VAL A 148 -1.80 9.54 -21.87
CA VAL A 148 -1.56 8.13 -21.55
C VAL A 148 -1.80 7.24 -22.76
N LEU A 149 -2.92 7.42 -23.47
CA LEU A 149 -3.21 6.66 -24.67
C LEU A 149 -2.19 6.93 -25.77
N ASN A 150 -1.81 8.20 -25.98
CA ASN A 150 -0.80 8.57 -26.97
C ASN A 150 0.58 7.96 -26.62
N ALA A 151 0.95 7.91 -25.34
CA ALA A 151 2.18 7.25 -24.87
C ALA A 151 2.19 5.74 -25.15
N CYS A 152 1.02 5.11 -25.14
CA CYS A 152 0.86 3.72 -25.57
C CYS A 152 0.74 3.55 -27.11
N GLY A 153 0.78 4.63 -27.91
CA GLY A 153 0.60 4.58 -29.36
C GLY A 153 -0.85 4.49 -29.83
N HIS A 154 -1.82 4.87 -29.00
CA HIS A 154 -3.25 4.86 -29.31
C HIS A 154 -3.86 6.26 -29.30
N ASN A 155 -4.83 6.46 -30.20
CA ASN A 155 -5.63 7.68 -30.23
C ASN A 155 -6.76 7.61 -29.20
N MET A 156 -7.29 8.79 -28.85
CA MET A 156 -8.52 8.90 -28.06
C MET A 156 -9.67 8.14 -28.73
N PRO A 157 -10.46 7.36 -27.96
CA PRO A 157 -11.67 6.74 -28.50
C PRO A 157 -12.74 7.81 -28.80
N ALA A 158 -13.70 7.46 -29.65
CA ALA A 158 -14.92 8.25 -29.79
C ALA A 158 -15.67 8.31 -28.45
N ALA A 159 -16.38 9.41 -28.22
CA ALA A 159 -17.17 9.58 -27.00
C ALA A 159 -18.24 8.48 -26.90
N ALA A 160 -18.14 7.66 -25.86
CA ALA A 160 -19.06 6.58 -25.56
C ALA A 160 -19.13 6.38 -24.04
N PRO A 161 -20.22 5.80 -23.50
CA PRO A 161 -20.29 5.45 -22.08
C PRO A 161 -19.20 4.43 -21.67
N PRO A 162 -18.76 4.44 -20.40
CA PRO A 162 -17.81 3.45 -19.87
C PRO A 162 -18.33 2.03 -20.03
N GLN A 163 -17.46 1.12 -20.48
CA GLN A 163 -17.77 -0.30 -20.61
C GLN A 163 -17.02 -1.09 -19.53
N SER A 164 -17.74 -1.86 -18.72
CA SER A 164 -17.14 -2.57 -17.57
C SER A 164 -16.00 -3.51 -17.96
N ARG A 165 -16.12 -4.18 -19.11
CA ARG A 165 -15.08 -5.06 -19.66
C ARG A 165 -13.71 -4.39 -19.81
N ASP A 166 -13.68 -3.07 -20.04
CA ASP A 166 -12.44 -2.33 -20.29
C ASP A 166 -11.61 -2.18 -19.00
N ALA A 167 -12.22 -2.36 -17.82
CA ALA A 167 -11.56 -2.33 -16.52
C ALA A 167 -11.83 -3.58 -15.66
N ALA A 168 -12.41 -4.63 -16.25
CA ALA A 168 -12.67 -5.90 -15.56
C ALA A 168 -11.37 -6.65 -15.31
N ILE A 169 -11.09 -7.05 -14.06
CA ILE A 169 -9.82 -7.64 -13.63
C ILE A 169 -9.86 -9.15 -13.39
N TRP A 170 -11.05 -9.76 -13.34
CA TRP A 170 -11.23 -11.16 -12.87
C TRP A 170 -10.43 -12.20 -13.66
N THR A 171 -10.26 -11.98 -14.97
CA THR A 171 -9.49 -12.89 -15.83
C THR A 171 -7.97 -12.72 -15.71
N ARG A 172 -7.51 -11.76 -14.90
CA ARG A 172 -6.09 -11.39 -14.75
C ARG A 172 -5.58 -11.53 -13.31
N LEU A 173 -6.44 -11.86 -12.36
CA LEU A 173 -6.05 -12.13 -10.99
C LEU A 173 -5.64 -13.60 -10.86
N ASP A 174 -4.61 -13.86 -10.05
CA ASP A 174 -4.20 -15.22 -9.75
C ASP A 174 -5.28 -15.94 -8.95
N GLU A 175 -5.61 -17.17 -9.36
CA GLU A 175 -6.51 -18.01 -8.58
C GLU A 175 -5.80 -18.47 -7.30
N THR A 176 -6.42 -18.20 -6.14
CA THR A 176 -5.91 -18.73 -4.88
C THR A 176 -6.07 -20.26 -4.89
N PRO A 177 -4.99 -21.04 -4.72
CA PRO A 177 -5.07 -22.49 -4.72
C PRO A 177 -5.98 -22.98 -3.59
N ASP A 178 -6.79 -24.00 -3.87
CA ASP A 178 -7.47 -24.74 -2.81
C ASP A 178 -6.45 -25.61 -2.08
N TYR A 179 -5.99 -25.12 -0.92
CA TYR A 179 -5.11 -25.90 -0.06
C TYR A 179 -5.95 -26.96 0.65
N GLY A 180 -5.66 -28.23 0.37
CA GLY A 180 -6.22 -29.34 1.13
C GLY A 180 -5.92 -29.23 2.63
N THR A 181 -6.60 -30.04 3.44
CA THR A 181 -6.40 -30.01 4.89
C THR A 181 -4.93 -30.26 5.25
N PRO A 182 -4.24 -29.34 5.94
CA PRO A 182 -2.86 -29.55 6.32
C PRO A 182 -2.75 -30.76 7.27
N PRO A 183 -1.60 -31.45 7.28
CA PRO A 183 -1.37 -32.54 8.22
C PRO A 183 -1.52 -32.04 9.67
N PRO A 184 -1.86 -32.92 10.62
CA PRO A 184 -1.97 -32.53 12.02
C PRO A 184 -0.66 -31.95 12.53
N ALA A 185 -0.76 -30.91 13.35
CA ALA A 185 0.37 -30.24 13.96
C ALA A 185 1.19 -31.21 14.84
N GLY A 186 2.51 -31.01 14.86
CA GLY A 186 3.37 -31.61 15.88
C GLY A 186 3.11 -31.05 17.28
N VAL A 187 3.67 -31.72 18.29
CA VAL A 187 3.58 -31.31 19.70
C VAL A 187 4.94 -31.26 20.40
N LYS A 188 6.02 -31.06 19.62
CA LYS A 188 7.38 -30.94 20.15
C LYS A 188 7.50 -29.65 20.97
N PRO A 189 8.00 -29.74 22.22
CA PRO A 189 8.25 -28.56 23.04
C PRO A 189 9.39 -27.72 22.44
N VAL A 190 9.49 -26.48 22.92
CA VAL A 190 10.62 -25.59 22.61
C VAL A 190 11.68 -25.74 23.69
N ALA A 191 12.88 -26.21 23.34
CA ALA A 191 13.99 -26.22 24.27
C ALA A 191 14.51 -24.80 24.51
N ALA A 192 14.91 -24.50 25.76
CA ALA A 192 15.47 -23.20 26.11
C ALA A 192 16.64 -22.82 25.20
N LYS A 193 17.53 -23.77 24.88
CA LYS A 193 18.66 -23.55 23.96
C LYS A 193 18.21 -23.05 22.57
N ASP A 194 17.13 -23.62 22.02
CA ASP A 194 16.63 -23.27 20.69
C ASP A 194 15.98 -21.88 20.70
N MET A 195 15.18 -21.59 21.73
CA MET A 195 14.63 -20.24 21.95
C MET A 195 15.75 -19.19 22.05
N GLN A 196 16.79 -19.47 22.85
CA GLN A 196 17.91 -18.54 23.04
C GLN A 196 18.69 -18.32 21.75
N ALA A 197 18.91 -19.37 20.97
CA ALA A 197 19.55 -19.29 19.66
C ALA A 197 18.70 -18.45 18.70
N ARG A 198 17.39 -18.68 18.65
CA ARG A 198 16.44 -17.92 17.83
C ARG A 198 16.41 -16.44 18.21
N LEU A 199 16.33 -16.13 19.49
CA LEU A 199 16.32 -14.75 19.98
C LEU A 199 17.62 -14.00 19.62
N LYS A 200 18.78 -14.65 19.80
CA LYS A 200 20.08 -14.11 19.39
C LYS A 200 20.15 -13.84 17.89
N HIS A 201 19.64 -14.76 17.08
CA HIS A 201 19.56 -14.61 15.64
C HIS A 201 18.73 -13.39 15.24
N MET A 202 17.48 -13.28 15.74
CA MET A 202 16.60 -12.15 15.45
C MET A 202 17.16 -10.80 15.95
N LEU A 203 18.03 -10.80 16.96
CA LEU A 203 18.67 -9.57 17.44
C LEU A 203 19.82 -9.08 16.55
N GLY A 204 20.36 -9.91 15.65
CA GLY A 204 21.34 -9.49 14.64
C GLY A 204 22.60 -8.84 15.23
N GLY A 205 23.10 -9.35 16.35
CA GLY A 205 24.28 -8.80 17.05
C GLY A 205 23.99 -7.71 18.10
N ARG A 206 22.73 -7.28 18.26
CA ARG A 206 22.34 -6.42 19.38
C ARG A 206 22.43 -7.17 20.71
N ARG A 207 22.77 -6.46 21.79
CA ARG A 207 22.87 -7.04 23.14
C ARG A 207 21.54 -7.64 23.57
N VAL A 208 21.58 -8.92 23.91
CA VAL A 208 20.52 -9.62 24.64
C VAL A 208 20.44 -9.07 26.06
N ARG A 209 19.25 -8.65 26.49
CA ARG A 209 19.01 -8.13 27.86
C ARG A 209 18.56 -9.27 28.75
N ASP A 210 19.03 -9.32 30.00
CA ASP A 210 18.68 -10.38 30.95
C ASP A 210 17.16 -10.45 31.17
N GLY A 211 16.49 -9.30 31.29
CA GLY A 211 15.03 -9.23 31.39
C GLY A 211 14.29 -9.75 30.14
N GLN A 212 14.87 -9.59 28.95
CA GLN A 212 14.30 -10.13 27.71
C GLN A 212 14.40 -11.65 27.67
N MET A 213 15.54 -12.19 28.10
CA MET A 213 15.77 -13.64 28.20
C MET A 213 14.89 -14.28 29.24
N ALA A 214 14.81 -13.69 30.44
CA ALA A 214 13.94 -14.17 31.51
C ALA A 214 12.47 -14.16 31.09
N TYR A 215 12.04 -13.11 30.37
CA TYR A 215 10.70 -13.04 29.79
C TYR A 215 10.46 -14.13 28.73
N ALA A 216 11.40 -14.36 27.82
CA ALA A 216 11.24 -15.40 26.80
C ALA A 216 11.24 -16.82 27.40
N ASP A 217 12.06 -17.04 28.43
CA ASP A 217 12.17 -18.32 29.16
C ASP A 217 10.89 -18.65 29.93
N SER A 218 10.26 -17.64 30.56
CA SER A 218 8.99 -17.84 31.27
C SER A 218 7.81 -18.23 30.38
N LEU A 219 7.93 -18.06 29.06
CA LEU A 219 6.92 -18.45 28.08
C LEU A 219 7.06 -19.90 27.60
N LEU A 220 8.21 -20.57 27.82
CA LEU A 220 8.46 -21.92 27.33
C LEU A 220 7.39 -22.96 27.75
N PRO A 221 6.84 -22.93 28.98
CA PRO A 221 5.78 -23.87 29.36
C PRO A 221 4.51 -23.76 28.51
N ALA A 222 4.23 -22.62 27.87
CA ALA A 222 3.09 -22.47 26.97
C ALA A 222 3.19 -23.36 25.71
N PHE A 223 4.41 -23.80 25.37
CA PHE A 223 4.72 -24.60 24.19
C PHE A 223 4.93 -26.09 24.51
N ASP A 224 4.76 -26.50 25.77
CA ASP A 224 4.89 -27.89 26.17
C ASP A 224 3.72 -28.75 25.65
N PRO A 225 3.95 -30.06 25.40
CA PRO A 225 2.88 -30.95 25.00
C PRO A 225 1.80 -31.05 26.10
N PRO A 226 0.51 -31.22 25.74
CA PRO A 226 -0.59 -31.30 26.71
C PRO A 226 -0.41 -32.35 27.81
N SER A 227 0.32 -33.45 27.54
CA SER A 227 0.52 -34.55 28.48
C SER A 227 1.53 -34.27 29.60
N LYS A 228 2.33 -33.20 29.52
CA LYS A 228 3.46 -32.95 30.44
C LYS A 228 3.06 -32.36 31.79
N GLN A 229 1.91 -31.69 31.90
CA GLN A 229 1.41 -31.17 33.19
C GLN A 229 0.59 -32.20 33.99
N ALA A 230 0.07 -33.23 33.33
CA ALA A 230 -0.73 -34.27 33.99
C ALA A 230 0.11 -35.18 34.92
N SER A 231 1.44 -35.10 34.87
CA SER A 231 2.35 -35.87 35.73
C SER A 231 2.79 -35.15 37.01
N ASP A 232 2.63 -33.82 37.10
CA ASP A 232 3.29 -33.01 38.12
C ASP A 232 2.32 -32.52 39.22
N THR A 233 1.01 -32.76 39.09
CA THR A 233 0.01 -32.51 40.13
C THR A 233 -0.63 -33.82 40.58
N ALA A 234 -0.55 -34.11 41.89
CA ALA A 234 -1.14 -35.31 42.49
C ALA A 234 -2.69 -35.33 42.46
N ASP A 235 -3.31 -34.18 42.13
CA ASP A 235 -4.76 -33.98 42.03
C ASP A 235 -5.24 -33.87 40.56
N ALA A 236 -4.60 -34.59 39.65
CA ALA A 236 -5.04 -34.68 38.26
C ALA A 236 -6.33 -35.51 38.15
N ASP A 237 -7.47 -34.91 38.51
CA ASP A 237 -8.79 -35.40 38.17
C ASP A 237 -8.84 -35.74 36.68
N ALA A 238 -9.42 -36.88 36.33
CA ALA A 238 -9.50 -37.42 34.96
C ALA A 238 -10.14 -36.46 33.93
N ASN A 239 -10.69 -35.33 34.37
CA ASN A 239 -11.19 -34.22 33.56
C ASN A 239 -10.12 -33.21 33.09
N HIS A 240 -8.86 -33.28 33.54
CA HIS A 240 -7.79 -32.34 33.13
C HIS A 240 -7.14 -32.66 31.77
N LYS A 241 -7.51 -33.76 31.11
CA LYS A 241 -7.03 -34.10 29.77
C LYS A 241 -7.66 -33.16 28.75
N GLY A 242 -6.99 -32.06 28.41
CA GLY A 242 -7.35 -31.19 27.28
C GLY A 242 -7.45 -29.70 27.56
N ASN A 243 -7.12 -29.22 28.77
CA ASN A 243 -7.07 -27.77 29.01
C ASN A 243 -5.89 -27.12 28.29
N PRO A 244 -6.07 -25.90 27.73
CA PRO A 244 -4.97 -25.17 27.11
C PRO A 244 -3.93 -24.75 28.14
N HIS A 245 -2.65 -24.79 27.76
CA HIS A 245 -1.58 -24.18 28.54
C HIS A 245 -1.71 -22.66 28.49
N VAL A 246 -2.03 -22.03 29.62
CA VAL A 246 -2.18 -20.57 29.72
C VAL A 246 -1.08 -20.01 30.59
N ILE A 247 -0.28 -19.10 30.01
CA ILE A 247 0.76 -18.36 30.73
C ILE A 247 0.39 -16.88 30.75
N MET A 248 0.43 -16.28 31.95
CA MET A 248 0.34 -14.84 32.14
C MET A 248 1.73 -14.31 32.48
N ALA A 249 2.32 -13.55 31.56
CA ALA A 249 3.65 -12.98 31.72
C ALA A 249 3.59 -11.47 31.53
N GLU A 250 3.95 -10.72 32.58
CA GLU A 250 4.10 -9.27 32.52
C GLU A 250 5.51 -8.89 32.03
N ALA A 251 5.58 -7.95 31.10
CA ALA A 251 6.85 -7.38 30.63
C ALA A 251 6.78 -5.87 30.62
N GLY A 252 7.69 -5.22 31.36
CA GLY A 252 7.79 -3.76 31.39
C GLY A 252 8.17 -3.17 30.02
N THR A 253 7.90 -1.89 29.83
CA THR A 253 8.27 -1.15 28.61
C THR A 253 9.77 -1.26 28.33
N GLY A 254 10.15 -1.51 27.08
CA GLY A 254 11.55 -1.64 26.69
C GLY A 254 12.20 -2.99 27.01
N THR A 255 11.49 -3.96 27.59
CA THR A 255 12.02 -5.32 27.85
C THR A 255 12.32 -6.11 26.58
N GLY A 256 11.83 -5.66 25.42
CA GLY A 256 11.95 -6.41 24.16
C GLY A 256 10.89 -7.51 24.03
N LYS A 257 9.68 -7.23 24.57
CA LYS A 257 8.52 -8.14 24.62
C LYS A 257 8.24 -8.82 23.28
N THR A 258 8.24 -8.05 22.19
CA THR A 258 7.94 -8.55 20.83
C THR A 258 8.83 -9.72 20.43
N LEU A 259 10.15 -9.52 20.43
CA LEU A 259 11.08 -10.62 20.11
C LEU A 259 11.07 -11.72 21.18
N GLY A 260 10.77 -11.38 22.43
CA GLY A 260 10.69 -12.32 23.54
C GLY A 260 9.62 -13.40 23.35
N TYR A 261 8.43 -13.05 22.84
CA TYR A 261 7.40 -14.06 22.51
C TYR A 261 7.56 -14.62 21.09
N LEU A 262 8.08 -13.86 20.12
CA LEU A 262 8.26 -14.34 18.75
C LEU A 262 9.35 -15.40 18.62
N ALA A 263 10.40 -15.33 19.45
CA ALA A 263 11.49 -16.31 19.43
C ALA A 263 11.00 -17.75 19.73
N PRO A 264 10.40 -18.05 20.89
CA PRO A 264 9.89 -19.40 21.15
C PRO A 264 8.71 -19.77 20.21
N ALA A 265 7.85 -18.82 19.85
CA ALA A 265 6.74 -19.06 18.92
C ALA A 265 7.19 -19.54 17.53
N SER A 266 8.21 -18.88 16.96
CA SER A 266 8.75 -19.27 15.64
C SER A 266 9.43 -20.63 15.66
N VAL A 267 10.20 -20.94 16.71
CA VAL A 267 10.80 -22.28 16.89
C VAL A 267 9.71 -23.34 16.97
N TRP A 268 8.65 -23.10 17.75
CA TRP A 268 7.54 -24.04 17.85
C TRP A 268 6.85 -24.25 16.50
N ALA A 269 6.57 -23.16 15.76
CA ALA A 269 5.91 -23.22 14.46
C ALA A 269 6.70 -24.07 13.45
N GLU A 270 8.04 -23.90 13.41
CA GLU A 270 8.93 -24.68 12.54
C GLU A 270 9.02 -26.15 12.96
N HIS A 271 9.20 -26.43 14.26
CA HIS A 271 9.33 -27.81 14.75
C HIS A 271 8.07 -28.65 14.55
N ASN A 272 6.92 -27.99 14.55
CA ASN A 272 5.60 -28.62 14.55
C ASN A 272 4.83 -28.44 13.24
N MET A 273 5.40 -27.72 12.26
CA MET A 273 4.80 -27.45 10.97
C MET A 273 3.38 -26.88 11.10
N ALA A 274 3.21 -25.95 12.06
CA ALA A 274 1.90 -25.43 12.46
C ALA A 274 1.95 -23.92 12.68
N PRO A 275 0.87 -23.18 12.36
CA PRO A 275 0.84 -21.74 12.54
C PRO A 275 0.73 -21.35 14.02
N VAL A 276 1.35 -20.23 14.39
CA VAL A 276 1.14 -19.57 15.68
C VAL A 276 0.41 -18.26 15.45
N TRP A 277 -0.64 -18.04 16.24
CA TRP A 277 -1.44 -16.83 16.17
C TRP A 277 -0.94 -15.80 17.19
N VAL A 278 -0.57 -14.62 16.70
CA VAL A 278 -0.22 -13.47 17.55
C VAL A 278 -1.30 -12.41 17.41
N SER A 279 -2.03 -12.16 18.51
CA SER A 279 -3.07 -11.12 18.56
C SER A 279 -2.53 -9.85 19.23
N THR A 280 -2.94 -8.70 18.73
CA THR A 280 -2.54 -7.38 19.27
C THR A 280 -3.66 -6.36 19.08
N TYR A 281 -3.59 -5.26 19.82
CA TYR A 281 -4.70 -4.32 19.95
C TYR A 281 -4.90 -3.40 18.74
N THR A 282 -3.84 -2.99 18.05
CA THR A 282 -3.93 -1.99 16.97
C THR A 282 -3.22 -2.43 15.69
N ARG A 283 -3.63 -1.87 14.56
CA ARG A 283 -3.00 -2.11 13.24
C ARG A 283 -1.54 -1.65 13.21
N SER A 284 -1.21 -0.56 13.90
CA SER A 284 0.17 -0.10 14.03
C SER A 284 1.05 -1.15 14.72
N LEU A 285 0.53 -1.80 15.79
CA LEU A 285 1.23 -2.88 16.44
C LEU A 285 1.35 -4.13 15.56
N GLN A 286 0.36 -4.43 14.71
CA GLN A 286 0.48 -5.53 13.73
C GLN A 286 1.64 -5.28 12.76
N HIS A 287 1.74 -4.08 12.20
CA HIS A 287 2.85 -3.71 11.31
C HIS A 287 4.21 -3.69 12.02
N GLN A 288 4.25 -3.29 13.29
CA GLN A 288 5.47 -3.39 14.09
C GLN A 288 5.91 -4.85 14.26
N ILE A 289 4.99 -5.78 14.52
CA ILE A 289 5.29 -7.21 14.65
C ILE A 289 5.81 -7.78 13.34
N GLU A 290 5.15 -7.48 12.21
CA GLU A 290 5.59 -7.85 10.87
C GLU A 290 7.01 -7.37 10.57
N THR A 291 7.31 -6.09 10.88
CA THR A 291 8.65 -5.52 10.71
C THR A 291 9.69 -6.26 11.56
N GLU A 292 9.37 -6.56 12.81
CA GLU A 292 10.26 -7.33 13.68
C GLU A 292 10.48 -8.76 13.19
N MET A 293 9.49 -9.38 12.55
CA MET A 293 9.64 -10.68 11.92
C MET A 293 10.52 -10.66 10.65
N GLY A 294 10.72 -9.49 10.04
CA GLY A 294 11.75 -9.30 9.00
C GLY A 294 13.17 -9.61 9.48
N ARG A 295 13.40 -9.67 10.79
CA ARG A 295 14.67 -10.09 11.39
C ARG A 295 14.86 -11.61 11.41
N LEU A 296 13.78 -12.36 11.23
CA LEU A 296 13.79 -13.81 11.10
C LEU A 296 13.89 -14.22 9.62
N TYR A 297 13.04 -13.63 8.79
CA TYR A 297 13.02 -13.85 7.35
C TYR A 297 13.43 -12.55 6.65
N ALA A 298 14.73 -12.45 6.37
CA ALA A 298 15.32 -11.28 5.71
C ALA A 298 14.84 -11.16 4.27
N ASP A 299 14.70 -12.30 3.57
CA ASP A 299 14.12 -12.36 2.24
C ASP A 299 12.60 -12.03 2.30
N PRO A 300 12.15 -10.99 1.58
CA PRO A 300 10.73 -10.64 1.54
C PRO A 300 9.83 -11.77 1.03
N ALA A 301 10.27 -12.54 0.04
CA ALA A 301 9.45 -13.61 -0.55
C ALA A 301 9.26 -14.77 0.45
N GLU A 302 10.32 -15.17 1.15
CA GLU A 302 10.19 -16.11 2.27
C GLU A 302 9.28 -15.56 3.37
N ARG A 303 9.42 -14.28 3.72
CA ARG A 303 8.60 -13.65 4.76
C ARG A 303 7.12 -13.67 4.42
N GLU A 304 6.76 -13.31 3.20
CA GLU A 304 5.37 -13.32 2.70
C GLU A 304 4.77 -14.73 2.71
N ASN A 305 5.57 -15.75 2.38
CA ASN A 305 5.15 -17.15 2.45
C ASN A 305 4.96 -17.67 3.88
N ARG A 306 5.66 -17.11 4.87
CA ARG A 306 5.67 -17.60 6.26
C ARG A 306 4.79 -16.79 7.20
N ILE A 307 4.45 -15.55 6.84
CA ILE A 307 3.81 -14.58 7.72
C ILE A 307 2.63 -13.95 7.02
N VAL A 308 1.46 -14.09 7.64
CA VAL A 308 0.21 -13.53 7.14
C VAL A 308 -0.36 -12.56 8.17
N ILE A 309 -0.61 -11.33 7.75
CA ILE A 309 -1.42 -10.39 8.54
C ILE A 309 -2.89 -10.63 8.25
N ARG A 310 -3.69 -10.76 9.32
CA ARG A 310 -5.15 -10.81 9.20
C ARG A 310 -5.78 -9.53 9.74
N LYS A 311 -6.55 -8.87 8.87
CA LYS A 311 -7.35 -7.68 9.20
C LYS A 311 -8.84 -7.99 9.07
N GLY A 312 -9.69 -7.10 9.56
CA GLY A 312 -11.13 -7.16 9.31
C GLY A 312 -11.45 -6.97 7.82
N ARG A 313 -12.60 -7.49 7.36
CA ARG A 313 -13.03 -7.46 5.94
C ARG A 313 -13.04 -6.04 5.35
N GLU A 314 -13.30 -5.03 6.18
CA GLU A 314 -13.32 -3.62 5.79
C GLU A 314 -11.95 -3.07 5.35
N ASN A 315 -10.88 -3.87 5.47
CA ASN A 315 -9.52 -3.52 5.04
C ASN A 315 -9.13 -4.13 3.69
N TYR A 316 -10.05 -4.85 3.06
CA TYR A 316 -9.83 -5.51 1.77
C TYR A 316 -10.80 -4.97 0.74
N LEU A 317 -10.34 -4.90 -0.51
CA LEU A 317 -11.20 -4.65 -1.64
C LEU A 317 -12.09 -5.88 -1.89
N CYS A 318 -13.40 -5.68 -1.95
CA CYS A 318 -14.33 -6.72 -2.36
C CYS A 318 -14.38 -6.77 -3.89
N LEU A 319 -13.85 -7.84 -4.50
CA LEU A 319 -13.81 -8.00 -5.96
C LEU A 319 -15.21 -7.98 -6.58
N LEU A 320 -16.20 -8.60 -5.92
CA LEU A 320 -17.60 -8.55 -6.35
C LEU A 320 -18.17 -7.13 -6.36
N ASN A 321 -17.92 -6.35 -5.30
CA ASN A 321 -18.40 -4.96 -5.25
C ASN A 321 -17.71 -4.08 -6.31
N LEU A 322 -16.43 -4.35 -6.62
CA LEU A 322 -15.73 -3.65 -7.70
C LEU A 322 -16.38 -3.98 -9.05
N GLU A 323 -16.67 -5.26 -9.31
CA GLU A 323 -17.33 -5.69 -10.55
C GLU A 323 -18.73 -5.07 -10.71
N ASP A 324 -19.54 -5.09 -9.65
CA ASP A 324 -20.86 -4.45 -9.64
C ASP A 324 -20.76 -2.95 -9.92
N ALA A 325 -19.77 -2.27 -9.32
CA ALA A 325 -19.54 -0.85 -9.55
C ALA A 325 -19.06 -0.53 -10.97
N LEU A 326 -18.21 -1.40 -11.55
CA LEU A 326 -17.80 -1.30 -12.95
C LEU A 326 -18.99 -1.47 -13.90
N ASN A 327 -19.88 -2.44 -13.63
CA ASN A 327 -21.09 -2.66 -14.42
C ASN A 327 -22.08 -1.47 -14.34
N ALA A 328 -22.12 -0.78 -13.20
CA ALA A 328 -22.95 0.42 -13.01
C ALA A 328 -22.29 1.73 -13.52
N ALA A 329 -21.04 1.69 -14.01
CA ALA A 329 -20.29 2.89 -14.38
C ALA A 329 -20.92 3.67 -15.54
N SER A 330 -21.62 3.00 -16.46
CA SER A 330 -22.32 3.66 -17.58
C SER A 330 -23.42 4.61 -17.12
N ALA A 331 -24.08 4.31 -15.98
CA ALA A 331 -25.08 5.18 -15.37
C ALA A 331 -24.46 6.33 -14.54
N THR A 332 -23.19 6.16 -14.12
CA THR A 332 -22.46 7.18 -13.35
C THR A 332 -21.03 7.39 -13.88
N PRO A 333 -20.85 7.92 -15.11
CA PRO A 333 -19.54 7.95 -15.78
C PRO A 333 -18.43 8.63 -14.98
N ARG A 334 -18.75 9.64 -14.16
CA ARG A 334 -17.80 10.32 -13.26
C ARG A 334 -17.04 9.38 -12.30
N ASN A 335 -17.62 8.22 -11.98
CA ASN A 335 -16.99 7.23 -11.09
C ASN A 335 -15.91 6.41 -11.82
N ALA A 336 -15.86 6.44 -13.15
CA ALA A 336 -14.94 5.62 -13.94
C ALA A 336 -13.47 5.92 -13.64
N ILE A 337 -13.13 7.16 -13.26
CA ILE A 337 -11.75 7.53 -12.86
C ILE A 337 -11.34 6.74 -11.61
N GLY A 338 -12.14 6.82 -10.55
CA GLY A 338 -11.86 6.11 -9.30
C GLY A 338 -11.85 4.59 -9.47
N LEU A 339 -12.83 4.06 -10.23
CA LEU A 339 -12.92 2.62 -10.51
C LEU A 339 -11.75 2.11 -11.37
N GLY A 340 -11.31 2.87 -12.37
CA GLY A 340 -10.14 2.52 -13.18
C GLY A 340 -8.84 2.52 -12.36
N LEU A 341 -8.66 3.48 -11.45
CA LEU A 341 -7.53 3.47 -10.51
C LEU A 341 -7.60 2.28 -9.55
N MET A 342 -8.78 1.91 -9.06
CA MET A 342 -8.96 0.70 -8.25
C MET A 342 -8.65 -0.58 -9.04
N ALA A 343 -9.04 -0.66 -10.31
CA ALA A 343 -8.70 -1.78 -11.19
C ALA A 343 -7.18 -1.90 -11.36
N ARG A 344 -6.49 -0.80 -11.71
CA ARG A 344 -5.02 -0.74 -11.79
C ARG A 344 -4.35 -1.19 -10.48
N TRP A 345 -4.87 -0.73 -9.35
CA TRP A 345 -4.35 -1.09 -8.03
C TRP A 345 -4.55 -2.58 -7.72
N ALA A 346 -5.73 -3.12 -8.00
CA ALA A 346 -6.07 -4.50 -7.72
C ALA A 346 -5.22 -5.48 -8.55
N GLU A 347 -4.98 -5.18 -9.82
CA GLU A 347 -4.09 -5.97 -10.69
C GLU A 347 -2.64 -5.97 -10.21
N ALA A 348 -2.17 -4.86 -9.65
CA ALA A 348 -0.80 -4.76 -9.17
C ALA A 348 -0.60 -5.33 -7.76
N SER A 349 -1.69 -5.59 -7.03
CA SER A 349 -1.67 -6.08 -5.65
C SER A 349 -2.04 -7.56 -5.52
N GLY A 350 -2.58 -8.15 -6.59
CA GLY A 350 -3.15 -9.49 -6.61
C GLY A 350 -2.30 -10.49 -7.37
#